data_AF-A0A6A6F365-F1
#
_entry.id   AF-A0A6A6F365-F1
#
_cell.length_a   1.000
_cell.length_b   1.000
_cell.length_c   1.000
_cell.angle_alpha   90.00
_cell.angle_beta   90.00
_cell.angle_gamma   90.00
#
_symmetry.space_group_name_H-M   'P 1'
#
loop_
_entity.id
_entity.type
_entity.pdbx_description
1 polymer ?
#
loop_
_entity_poly.entity_id
_entity_poly.type
_entity_poly.pdbx_seq_one_letter_code
_entity_poly.pdbx_strand_id
1 'polypeptide(L)'
;MPSSSTSTTSQECLILSHYKILCARLCTVGFNQAASTITDWYAGLLESSATELWQHASKDKKWWTEMAEYSNKPGKTPSDGAYAAGNLVSDSAAVLFRFGRNMEATRFCELADEVIEWAQQVEMSEKERSVWRMNC
;
A
#
# COMPACT_ATOMS: atom_id res chain seq x y z
N MET A 1 8.96 -13.19 -33.26
CA MET A 1 8.47 -13.20 -31.85
C MET A 1 8.70 -11.82 -31.27
N PRO A 2 7.66 -11.11 -30.85
CA PRO A 2 7.81 -10.04 -29.88
C PRO A 2 7.44 -10.56 -28.49
N SER A 3 8.41 -10.55 -27.56
CA SER A 3 8.17 -10.68 -26.13
C SER A 3 7.59 -9.35 -25.66
N SER A 4 6.28 -9.29 -25.48
CA SER A 4 5.62 -8.11 -24.91
C SER A 4 4.79 -8.59 -23.73
N SER A 5 5.39 -8.52 -22.55
CA SER A 5 4.73 -8.76 -21.26
C SER A 5 3.84 -7.57 -20.92
N THR A 6 2.83 -7.32 -21.74
CA THR A 6 1.80 -6.32 -21.49
C THR A 6 0.64 -6.99 -20.77
N SER A 7 0.65 -7.00 -19.43
CA SER A 7 -0.51 -7.15 -18.53
C SER A 7 -1.77 -7.72 -19.23
N THR A 8 -1.74 -9.00 -19.56
CA THR A 8 -2.54 -9.55 -20.68
C THR A 8 -3.89 -10.12 -20.21
N THR A 9 -4.12 -10.17 -18.90
CA THR A 9 -5.36 -10.67 -18.30
C THR A 9 -6.07 -9.58 -17.50
N SER A 10 -7.41 -9.62 -17.47
CA SER A 10 -8.23 -8.73 -16.63
C SER A 10 -7.85 -8.81 -15.14
N GLN A 11 -7.38 -9.98 -14.72
CA GLN A 11 -6.83 -10.24 -13.39
C GLN A 11 -5.53 -9.46 -13.13
N GLU A 12 -4.55 -9.50 -14.05
CA GLU A 12 -3.30 -8.72 -13.92
C GLU A 12 -3.57 -7.21 -13.86
N CYS A 13 -4.49 -6.71 -14.67
CA CYS A 13 -4.90 -5.30 -14.64
C CYS A 13 -5.52 -4.90 -13.29
N LEU A 14 -6.32 -5.78 -12.68
CA LEU A 14 -6.92 -5.52 -11.36
C LEU A 14 -5.86 -5.55 -10.26
N ILE A 15 -4.97 -6.56 -10.28
CA ILE A 15 -3.85 -6.68 -9.34
C ILE A 15 -2.94 -5.43 -9.44
N LEU A 16 -2.61 -4.99 -10.65
CA LEU A 16 -1.82 -3.77 -10.87
C LEU A 16 -2.54 -2.51 -10.36
N SER A 17 -3.86 -2.41 -10.55
CA SER A 17 -4.63 -1.27 -10.03
C SER A 17 -4.62 -1.22 -8.50
N HIS A 18 -4.75 -2.38 -7.84
CA HIS A 18 -4.62 -2.49 -6.38
C HIS A 18 -3.23 -2.07 -5.90
N TYR A 19 -2.17 -2.55 -6.57
CA TYR A 19 -0.80 -2.14 -6.27
C TYR A 19 -0.64 -0.62 -6.32
N LYS A 20 -1.12 0.04 -7.38
CA LYS A 20 -0.98 1.50 -7.53
C LYS A 20 -1.61 2.25 -6.36
N ILE A 21 -2.82 1.87 -5.95
CA ILE A 21 -3.56 2.50 -4.85
C ILE A 21 -2.79 2.34 -3.54
N LEU A 22 -2.35 1.11 -3.27
CA LEU A 22 -1.68 0.77 -2.02
C LEU A 22 -0.31 1.44 -1.90
N CYS A 23 0.48 1.39 -2.98
CA CYS A 23 1.79 2.01 -3.06
C CYS A 23 1.72 3.54 -2.88
N ALA A 24 0.78 4.20 -3.58
CA ALA A 24 0.56 5.64 -3.43
C ALA A 24 0.22 6.01 -1.99
N ARG A 25 -0.66 5.26 -1.32
CA ARG A 25 -1.05 5.54 0.07
C ARG A 25 0.06 5.29 1.07
N LEU A 26 0.80 4.20 0.94
CA LEU A 26 1.93 3.92 1.83
C LEU A 26 2.99 5.01 1.75
N CYS A 27 3.32 5.49 0.54
CA CYS A 27 4.26 6.59 0.39
C CYS A 27 3.74 7.91 0.97
N THR A 28 2.45 8.21 0.85
CA THR A 28 1.91 9.51 1.27
C THR A 28 1.82 9.64 2.79
N VAL A 29 1.68 8.52 3.49
CA VAL A 29 1.74 8.44 4.96
C VAL A 29 3.17 8.23 5.49
N GLY A 30 4.17 8.18 4.61
CA GLY A 30 5.59 8.06 4.96
C GLY A 30 6.09 6.63 5.21
N PHE A 31 5.30 5.61 4.90
CA PHE A 31 5.61 4.19 5.11
C PHE A 31 6.42 3.61 3.96
N ASN A 32 7.56 4.22 3.66
CA ASN A 32 8.39 3.88 2.50
C ASN A 32 8.93 2.44 2.52
N GLN A 33 9.20 1.89 3.71
CA GLN A 33 9.67 0.50 3.86
C GLN A 33 8.57 -0.52 3.49
N ALA A 34 7.33 -0.30 3.91
CA ALA A 34 6.20 -1.10 3.46
C ALA A 34 5.94 -0.91 1.96
N ALA A 35 6.04 0.32 1.45
CA ALA A 35 5.90 0.58 0.01
C ALA A 35 6.95 -0.18 -0.83
N SER A 36 8.19 -0.29 -0.35
CA SER A 36 9.22 -1.12 -0.99
C SER A 36 8.85 -2.60 -0.94
N THR A 37 8.54 -3.12 0.25
CA THR A 37 8.21 -4.53 0.48
C THR A 37 7.04 -4.99 -0.39
N ILE A 38 5.96 -4.20 -0.42
CA ILE A 38 4.79 -4.53 -1.23
C ILE A 38 5.11 -4.47 -2.72
N THR A 39 5.97 -3.52 -3.15
CA THR A 39 6.39 -3.43 -4.55
C THR A 39 7.14 -4.69 -4.99
N ASP A 40 8.03 -5.21 -4.16
CA ASP A 40 8.76 -6.46 -4.45
C ASP A 40 7.81 -7.66 -4.55
N TRP A 41 6.76 -7.70 -3.71
CA TRP A 41 5.77 -8.76 -3.76
C TRP A 41 4.92 -8.69 -5.02
N TYR A 42 4.43 -7.50 -5.38
CA TYR A 42 3.70 -7.30 -6.63
C TYR A 42 4.57 -7.55 -7.87
N ALA A 43 5.86 -7.25 -7.81
CA ALA A 43 6.82 -7.57 -8.86
C ALA A 43 6.86 -9.08 -9.11
N GLY A 44 6.94 -9.88 -8.04
CA GLY A 44 6.81 -11.33 -8.12
C GLY A 44 5.44 -11.81 -8.61
N LEU A 45 4.34 -11.17 -8.18
CA LEU A 45 2.98 -11.54 -8.59
C LEU A 45 2.72 -11.31 -10.09
N LEU A 46 3.29 -10.24 -10.65
CA LEU A 46 3.05 -9.78 -12.02
C LEU A 46 4.20 -10.16 -12.97
N GLU A 47 5.18 -10.93 -12.50
CA GLU A 47 6.38 -11.29 -13.27
C GLU A 47 7.08 -10.07 -13.90
N SER A 48 7.13 -8.97 -13.15
CA SER A 48 7.68 -7.66 -13.55
C SER A 48 8.77 -7.23 -12.58
N SER A 49 9.53 -6.18 -12.92
CA SER A 49 10.51 -5.59 -12.01
C SER A 49 9.87 -4.55 -11.08
N ALA A 50 10.42 -4.41 -9.87
CA ALA A 50 10.02 -3.34 -8.95
C ALA A 50 10.12 -1.95 -9.59
N THR A 51 11.15 -1.73 -10.42
CA THR A 51 11.37 -0.49 -11.17
C THR A 51 10.25 -0.21 -12.16
N GLU A 52 9.83 -1.19 -12.95
CA GLU A 52 8.72 -1.05 -13.90
C GLU A 52 7.41 -0.76 -13.18
N LEU A 53 7.15 -1.45 -12.07
CA LEU A 53 5.99 -1.18 -11.23
C LEU A 53 6.00 0.25 -10.68
N TRP A 54 7.11 0.72 -10.15
CA TRP A 54 7.26 2.11 -9.71
C TRP A 54 7.01 3.12 -10.84
N GLN A 55 7.52 2.85 -12.03
CA GLN A 55 7.27 3.69 -13.21
C GLN A 55 5.79 3.69 -13.58
N HIS A 56 5.13 2.52 -13.57
CA HIS A 56 3.70 2.40 -13.84
C HIS A 56 2.83 3.10 -12.79
N ALA A 57 3.24 3.02 -11.53
CA ALA A 57 2.57 3.64 -10.40
C ALA A 57 2.63 5.18 -10.55
N SER A 58 3.84 5.70 -10.75
CA SER A 58 4.12 7.15 -10.84
C SER A 58 3.84 7.79 -12.20
N LYS A 59 3.46 7.00 -13.22
CA LYS A 59 3.19 7.50 -14.59
C LYS A 59 2.09 8.55 -14.62
N ASP A 60 1.03 8.36 -13.85
CA ASP A 60 -0.06 9.32 -13.71
C ASP A 60 0.20 10.23 -12.50
N LYS A 61 1.02 11.27 -12.74
CA LYS A 61 1.40 12.24 -11.71
C LYS A 61 0.18 12.97 -11.12
N LYS A 62 -0.85 13.25 -11.93
CA LYS A 62 -2.04 13.95 -11.47
C LYS A 62 -2.81 13.09 -10.48
N TRP A 63 -3.08 11.85 -10.86
CA TRP A 63 -3.73 10.88 -9.97
C TRP A 63 -2.92 10.63 -8.69
N TRP A 64 -1.59 10.57 -8.79
CA TRP A 64 -0.72 10.39 -7.63
C TRP A 64 -0.84 11.54 -6.62
N THR A 65 -0.86 12.78 -7.11
CA THR A 65 -1.07 13.97 -6.28
C THR A 65 -2.47 13.98 -5.65
N GLU A 66 -3.52 13.67 -6.41
CA GLU A 66 -4.89 13.60 -5.89
C GLU A 66 -5.04 12.53 -4.79
N MET A 67 -4.38 11.37 -4.96
CA MET A 67 -4.34 10.34 -3.93
C MET A 67 -3.55 10.76 -2.69
N ALA A 68 -2.47 11.51 -2.86
CA ALA A 68 -1.72 12.09 -1.76
C ALA A 68 -2.55 13.07 -0.94
N GLU A 69 -3.24 14.00 -1.60
CA GLU A 69 -4.13 14.96 -0.97
C GLU A 69 -5.31 14.29 -0.26
N TYR A 70 -5.90 13.26 -0.87
CA TYR A 70 -6.96 12.47 -0.25
C TYR A 70 -6.50 11.77 1.03
N SER A 71 -5.27 11.24 1.01
CA SER A 71 -4.69 10.48 2.14
C SER A 71 -4.21 11.39 3.27
N ASN A 72 -3.78 12.62 2.94
CA ASN A 72 -3.26 13.62 3.88
C ASN A 72 -4.27 14.73 4.19
N LYS A 73 -5.57 14.42 4.25
CA LYS A 73 -6.60 15.42 4.57
C LYS A 73 -6.32 16.08 5.93
N PRO A 74 -6.48 17.41 6.05
CA PRO A 74 -6.35 18.12 7.32
C PRO A 74 -7.22 17.49 8.41
N GLY A 75 -6.64 17.21 9.58
CA GLY A 75 -7.32 16.57 10.71
C GLY A 75 -7.15 15.05 10.80
N LYS A 76 -6.50 14.41 9.82
CA LYS A 76 -6.08 13.00 9.90
C LYS A 76 -4.75 12.89 10.65
N THR A 77 -4.67 11.97 11.60
CA THR A 77 -3.39 11.64 12.24
C THR A 77 -2.57 10.70 11.35
N PRO A 78 -1.23 10.71 11.46
CA PRO A 78 -0.39 9.66 10.87
C PRO A 78 -0.87 8.23 11.19
N SER A 79 -1.34 7.96 12.41
CA SER A 79 -1.95 6.67 12.77
C SER A 79 -3.18 6.30 11.92
N ASP A 80 -4.07 7.25 11.63
CA ASP A 80 -5.22 7.01 10.73
C ASP A 80 -4.75 6.59 9.32
N GLY A 81 -3.69 7.23 8.82
CA GLY A 81 -3.09 6.89 7.53
C GLY A 81 -2.51 5.48 7.51
N ALA A 82 -1.86 5.08 8.60
CA ALA A 82 -1.31 3.75 8.81
C ALA A 82 -2.40 2.66 8.84
N TYR A 83 -3.47 2.87 9.62
CA TYR A 83 -4.61 1.94 9.65
C TYR A 83 -5.28 1.83 8.27
N ALA A 84 -5.44 2.95 7.57
CA ALA A 84 -6.01 2.94 6.23
C ALA A 84 -5.13 2.16 5.23
N ALA A 85 -3.81 2.17 5.42
CA ALA A 85 -2.90 1.36 4.62
C ALA A 85 -3.04 -0.14 4.94
N GLY A 86 -3.06 -0.52 6.22
CA GLY A 86 -3.25 -1.92 6.65
C GLY A 86 -4.54 -2.52 6.09
N ASN A 87 -5.66 -1.79 6.17
CA ASN A 87 -6.94 -2.21 5.58
C ASN A 87 -6.84 -2.49 4.07
N LEU A 88 -6.08 -1.69 3.33
CA LEU A 88 -5.91 -1.90 1.89
C LEU A 88 -4.99 -3.08 1.57
N VAL A 89 -4.02 -3.39 2.43
CA VAL A 89 -3.24 -4.63 2.29
C VAL A 89 -4.18 -5.83 2.45
N SER A 90 -5.10 -5.80 3.42
CA SER A 90 -6.14 -6.82 3.60
C SER A 90 -7.09 -6.92 2.40
N ASP A 91 -7.51 -5.79 1.82
CA ASP A 91 -8.34 -5.79 0.60
C ASP A 91 -7.60 -6.45 -0.57
N SER A 92 -6.29 -6.19 -0.70
CA SER A 92 -5.45 -6.85 -1.70
C SER A 92 -5.32 -8.35 -1.45
N ALA A 93 -5.21 -8.80 -0.20
CA ALA A 93 -5.27 -10.23 0.15
C ALA A 93 -6.59 -10.86 -0.30
N ALA A 94 -7.72 -10.18 -0.05
CA ALA A 94 -9.04 -10.65 -0.47
C ALA A 94 -9.16 -10.81 -1.99
N VAL A 95 -8.56 -9.89 -2.76
CA VAL A 95 -8.49 -10.00 -4.23
C VAL A 95 -7.66 -11.21 -4.66
N LEU A 96 -6.52 -11.46 -4.01
CA LEU A 96 -5.68 -12.63 -4.30
C LEU A 96 -6.40 -13.95 -4.00
N PHE A 97 -7.12 -14.03 -2.88
CA PHE A 97 -7.96 -15.19 -2.55
C PHE A 97 -9.03 -15.45 -3.62
N ARG A 98 -9.71 -14.39 -4.10
CA ARG A 98 -10.72 -14.51 -5.17
C ARG A 98 -10.16 -15.11 -6.46
N PHE A 99 -8.88 -14.92 -6.71
CA PHE A 99 -8.19 -15.47 -7.89
C PHE A 99 -7.47 -16.79 -7.62
N GLY A 100 -7.68 -17.42 -6.45
CA GLY A 100 -7.05 -18.70 -6.10
C GLY A 100 -5.57 -18.61 -5.75
N ARG A 101 -5.02 -17.40 -5.56
CA ARG A 101 -3.61 -17.17 -5.15
C ARG A 101 -3.49 -17.22 -3.63
N ASN A 102 -3.84 -18.37 -3.04
CA ASN A 102 -4.03 -18.50 -1.60
C ASN A 102 -2.73 -18.27 -0.80
N MET A 103 -1.58 -18.75 -1.30
CA MET A 103 -0.31 -18.59 -0.60
C MET A 103 0.13 -17.12 -0.55
N GLU A 104 -0.03 -16.40 -1.66
CA GLU A 104 0.29 -14.99 -1.72
C GLU A 104 -0.71 -14.15 -0.94
N ALA A 105 -1.99 -14.52 -0.97
CA ALA A 105 -3.01 -13.89 -0.16
C ALA A 105 -2.70 -14.00 1.35
N THR A 106 -2.24 -15.17 1.82
CA THR A 106 -1.82 -15.36 3.21
C THR A 106 -0.66 -14.43 3.58
N ARG A 107 0.35 -14.29 2.73
CA ARG A 107 1.46 -13.34 2.97
C ARG A 107 0.96 -11.90 3.09
N PHE A 108 -0.01 -11.52 2.27
CA PHE A 108 -0.64 -10.20 2.36
C PHE A 108 -1.44 -10.02 3.65
N CYS A 109 -2.09 -11.06 4.18
CA CYS A 109 -2.71 -10.98 5.50
C CYS A 109 -1.67 -10.74 6.60
N GLU A 110 -0.56 -11.48 6.60
CA GLU A 110 0.52 -11.31 7.58
C GLU A 110 1.08 -9.88 7.55
N LEU A 111 1.33 -9.34 6.35
CA LEU A 111 1.79 -7.95 6.21
C LEU A 111 0.73 -6.92 6.63
N ALA A 112 -0.56 -7.21 6.41
CA ALA A 112 -1.62 -6.32 6.87
C ALA A 112 -1.60 -6.22 8.40
N ASP A 113 -1.42 -7.34 9.09
CA ASP A 113 -1.28 -7.39 10.54
C ASP A 113 -0.05 -6.59 11.00
N GLU A 114 1.12 -6.76 10.36
CA GLU A 114 2.33 -5.98 10.66
C GLU A 114 2.10 -4.47 10.49
N VAL A 115 1.44 -4.04 9.40
CA VAL A 115 1.14 -2.62 9.16
C VAL A 115 0.16 -2.07 10.20
N ILE A 116 -0.79 -2.87 10.66
CA ILE A 116 -1.72 -2.51 11.75
C ILE A 116 -0.96 -2.36 13.07
N GLU A 117 -0.01 -3.25 13.38
CA GLU A 117 0.85 -3.11 14.55
C GLU A 117 1.67 -1.81 14.51
N TRP A 118 2.21 -1.44 13.34
CA TRP A 118 2.90 -0.16 13.18
C TRP A 118 1.95 1.03 13.39
N ALA A 119 0.71 0.93 12.90
CA ALA A 119 -0.31 1.97 13.13
C ALA A 119 -0.57 2.19 14.61
N GLN A 120 -0.67 1.11 15.39
CA GLN A 120 -0.85 1.16 16.85
C GLN A 120 0.34 1.83 17.56
N GLN A 121 1.57 1.53 17.14
CA GLN A 121 2.78 2.16 17.71
C GLN A 121 2.84 3.67 17.44
N VAL A 122 2.44 4.09 16.24
CA VAL A 122 2.33 5.51 15.86
C VAL A 122 1.25 6.19 16.71
N GLU A 123 0.09 5.56 16.88
CA GLU A 123 -1.01 6.10 17.69
C GLU A 123 -0.60 6.30 19.15
N MET A 124 0.13 5.35 19.75
CA MET A 124 0.66 5.50 21.11
C MET A 124 1.60 6.70 21.22
N SER A 125 2.51 6.85 20.26
CA SER A 125 3.47 7.98 20.22
C SER A 125 2.77 9.34 20.08
N GLU A 126 1.66 9.39 19.32
CA GLU A 126 0.83 10.59 19.17
C GLU A 126 0.10 10.95 20.47
N LYS A 127 -0.44 9.94 21.18
CA LYS A 127 -1.09 10.12 22.49
C LYS A 127 -0.10 10.66 23.51
N GLU A 128 1.11 10.08 23.59
CA GLU A 128 2.17 10.54 24.50
C GLU A 128 2.58 12.01 24.23
N ARG A 129 2.75 12.39 22.96
CA ARG A 129 3.05 13.78 22.58
C ARG A 129 1.93 14.75 22.94
N SER A 130 0.67 14.32 22.81
CA SER A 130 -0.50 15.14 23.12
C SER A 130 -0.63 15.38 24.63
N VAL A 131 -0.38 14.34 25.44
CA VAL A 131 -0.33 14.44 26.91
C VAL A 131 0.78 15.40 27.35
N TRP A 132 1.97 15.32 26.74
CA TRP A 132 3.05 16.27 27.03
C TRP A 132 2.67 17.72 26.73
N ARG A 133 2.02 17.99 25.60
CA ARG A 133 1.57 19.37 25.24
C ARG A 133 0.46 19.92 26.13
N MET A 134 -0.34 19.06 26.77
CA MET A 134 -1.38 19.51 27.71
C MET A 134 -0.83 19.82 29.11
N ASN A 135 0.36 19.28 29.44
CA ASN A 135 0.99 19.43 30.74
C ASN A 135 2.14 20.47 30.77
N CYS A 136 2.37 21.19 29.67
CA CYS A 136 3.30 22.32 29.56
C CYS A 136 2.53 23.61 29.29
#